data_AF-A0A8T5GLI1-F1
#
_entry.id   AF-A0A8T5GLI1-F1
#
_cell.length_a   1.000
_cell.length_b   1.000
_cell.length_c   1.000
_cell.angle_alpha   90.00
_cell.angle_beta   90.00
_cell.angle_gamma   90.00
#
_symmetry.space_group_name_H-M   'P 1'
#
loop_
_entity.id
_entity.type
_entity.pdbx_description
1 polymer ?
#
loop_
_entity_poly.entity_id
_entity_poly.type
_entity_poly.pdbx_seq_one_letter_code
_entity_poly.pdbx_strand_id
1 'polypeptide(L)'
;MQDERLLEVAPEVLIRAILHRRERLAEMIPKQLNARKDEKETAEALARDAKQRRDLQKSELEAFSNQLKSLDEGTSEHQELLAQREQFIENAEKSEHEYLENELFRRRSDSRTKRLTMALNDCQRSIEYWELVLEQGFDHLLSDARRVKEGGASSYALARKKKTNGGAQHES
;
A
#
# COMPACT_ATOMS: atom_id res chain seq x y z
N MET A 1 16.62 29.45 -9.89
CA MET A 1 17.95 29.32 -10.53
C MET A 1 17.95 28.01 -11.30
N GLN A 2 17.90 28.06 -12.63
CA GLN A 2 18.34 26.94 -13.45
C GLN A 2 19.87 27.00 -13.42
N ASP A 3 20.51 25.92 -12.99
CA ASP A 3 21.97 25.84 -12.97
C ASP A 3 22.44 25.88 -14.43
N GLU A 4 23.11 26.94 -14.88
CA GLU A 4 23.48 27.16 -16.30
C GLU A 4 24.31 25.99 -16.86
N ARG A 5 24.99 25.25 -15.98
CA ARG A 5 25.73 24.02 -16.27
C ARG A 5 24.86 22.89 -16.84
N LEU A 6 23.56 22.84 -16.52
CA LEU A 6 22.63 21.85 -17.08
C LEU A 6 22.29 22.12 -18.56
N LEU A 7 22.44 23.37 -19.01
CA LEU A 7 22.23 23.75 -20.42
C LEU A 7 23.44 23.39 -21.30
N GLU A 8 24.62 23.18 -20.70
CA GLU A 8 25.84 22.76 -21.38
C GLU A 8 25.90 21.24 -21.62
N VAL A 9 25.10 20.46 -20.88
CA VAL A 9 25.08 19.00 -21.00
C VAL A 9 24.16 18.57 -22.14
N ALA A 10 24.67 17.72 -23.04
CA ALA A 10 23.87 17.15 -24.11
C ALA A 10 22.64 16.39 -23.54
N PRO A 11 21.43 16.59 -24.09
CA PRO A 11 20.20 15.93 -23.62
C PRO A 11 20.33 14.39 -23.54
N GLU A 12 21.08 13.79 -24.46
CA GLU A 12 21.39 12.37 -24.50
C GLU A 12 22.10 11.89 -23.22
N VAL A 13 23.06 12.67 -22.71
CA VAL A 13 23.84 12.34 -21.52
C VAL A 13 22.94 12.37 -20.27
N LEU A 14 22.02 13.33 -20.20
CA LEU A 14 21.04 13.42 -19.13
C LEU A 14 20.10 12.22 -19.13
N ILE A 15 19.60 11.81 -20.29
CA ILE A 15 18.72 10.64 -20.38
C ILE A 15 19.48 9.37 -20.01
N ARG A 16 20.70 9.17 -20.50
CA ARG A 16 21.54 8.02 -20.11
C ARG A 16 21.79 7.97 -18.60
N ALA A 17 21.99 9.12 -17.96
CA ALA A 17 22.12 9.19 -16.50
C ALA A 17 20.81 8.82 -15.77
N ILE A 18 19.66 9.24 -16.31
CA ILE A 18 18.34 8.85 -15.80
C ILE A 18 18.12 7.34 -15.93
N LEU A 19 18.38 6.77 -17.12
CA LEU A 19 18.27 5.34 -17.40
C LEU A 19 19.13 4.52 -16.45
N HIS A 20 20.43 4.82 -16.35
CA HIS A 20 21.34 4.11 -15.45
C HIS A 20 20.87 4.14 -13.98
N ARG A 21 20.29 5.24 -13.52
CA ARG A 21 19.69 5.30 -12.17
C ARG A 21 18.46 4.40 -12.06
N ARG A 22 17.58 4.41 -13.05
CA ARG A 22 16.33 3.63 -13.06
C ARG A 22 16.58 2.14 -13.21
N GLU A 23 17.52 1.73 -14.04
CA GLU A 23 17.96 0.34 -14.21
C GLU A 23 18.52 -0.22 -12.90
N ARG A 24 19.41 0.53 -12.22
CA ARG A 24 19.91 0.12 -10.90
C ARG A 24 18.79 -0.06 -9.87
N LEU A 25 17.80 0.82 -9.88
CA LEU A 25 16.62 0.67 -9.00
C LEU A 25 15.79 -0.56 -9.39
N ALA A 26 15.54 -0.76 -10.69
CA ALA A 26 14.80 -1.90 -11.21
C ALA A 26 15.50 -3.25 -10.91
N GLU A 27 16.82 -3.27 -10.81
CA GLU A 27 17.59 -4.44 -10.41
C GLU A 27 17.54 -4.71 -8.89
N MET A 28 17.56 -3.66 -8.07
CA MET A 28 17.57 -3.77 -6.61
C MET A 28 16.18 -4.07 -6.00
N ILE A 29 15.12 -3.47 -6.54
CA ILE A 29 13.77 -3.59 -5.96
C ILE A 29 13.28 -5.05 -5.89
N PRO A 30 13.49 -5.91 -6.91
CA PRO A 30 13.12 -7.33 -6.82
C PRO A 30 13.85 -8.08 -5.69
N LYS A 31 15.12 -7.76 -5.43
CA LYS A 31 15.90 -8.32 -4.31
C LYS A 31 15.27 -7.93 -2.97
N GLN A 32 14.86 -6.66 -2.84
CA GLN A 32 14.16 -6.16 -1.65
C GLN A 32 12.75 -6.76 -1.49
N LEU A 33 12.02 -6.99 -2.59
CA LEU A 33 10.73 -7.67 -2.57
C LEU A 33 10.89 -9.11 -2.07
N ASN A 34 11.85 -9.86 -2.61
CA ASN A 34 12.12 -11.23 -2.20
C ASN A 34 12.51 -11.30 -0.71
N ALA A 35 13.38 -10.42 -0.23
CA ALA A 35 13.78 -10.36 1.18
C ALA A 35 12.62 -10.03 2.14
N ARG A 36 11.45 -9.62 1.62
CA ARG A 36 10.28 -9.23 2.41
C ARG A 36 9.07 -10.14 2.18
N LYS A 37 9.19 -11.17 1.34
CA LYS A 37 8.13 -12.16 1.13
C LYS A 37 7.80 -12.87 2.43
N ASP A 38 8.83 -13.36 3.11
CA ASP A 38 8.69 -14.09 4.37
C ASP A 38 8.07 -13.18 5.46
N GLU A 39 8.47 -11.90 5.54
CA GLU A 39 7.86 -10.92 6.47
C GLU A 39 6.37 -10.72 6.17
N LYS A 40 5.97 -10.75 4.89
CA LYS A 40 4.56 -10.63 4.52
C LYS A 40 3.76 -11.88 4.88
N GLU A 41 4.29 -13.06 4.56
CA GLU A 41 3.62 -14.33 4.86
C GLU A 41 3.45 -14.55 6.37
N THR A 42 4.50 -14.27 7.14
CA THR A 42 4.45 -14.30 8.61
C THR A 42 3.45 -13.30 9.18
N ALA A 43 3.41 -12.06 8.67
CA ALA A 43 2.44 -11.07 9.12
C ALA A 43 0.99 -11.47 8.79
N GLU A 44 0.76 -12.11 7.64
CA GLU A 44 -0.56 -12.62 7.26
C GLU A 44 -1.01 -13.78 8.16
N ALA A 45 -0.10 -14.71 8.48
CA ALA A 45 -0.37 -15.81 9.40
C ALA A 45 -0.72 -15.30 10.81
N LEU A 46 0.11 -14.41 11.37
CA LEU A 46 -0.11 -13.84 12.70
C LEU A 46 -1.45 -13.09 12.81
N ALA A 47 -1.79 -12.26 11.82
CA ALA A 47 -3.05 -11.54 11.81
C ALA A 47 -4.27 -12.47 11.68
N ARG A 48 -4.14 -13.56 10.91
CA ARG A 48 -5.19 -14.58 10.77
C ARG A 48 -5.41 -15.33 12.09
N ASP A 49 -4.33 -15.78 12.72
CA ASP A 49 -4.40 -16.53 13.98
C ASP A 49 -4.94 -15.65 15.11
N ALA A 50 -4.45 -14.41 15.22
CA ALA A 50 -4.95 -13.45 16.21
C ALA A 50 -6.43 -13.12 15.99
N LYS A 51 -6.87 -13.03 14.72
CA LYS A 51 -8.30 -12.88 14.39
C LYS A 51 -9.13 -14.05 14.92
N GLN A 52 -8.69 -15.28 14.70
CA GLN A 52 -9.40 -16.47 15.16
C GLN A 52 -9.49 -16.51 16.69
N ARG A 53 -8.40 -16.20 17.40
CA ARG A 53 -8.41 -16.14 18.87
C ARG A 53 -9.36 -15.06 19.40
N ARG A 54 -9.35 -13.88 18.79
CA ARG A 54 -10.28 -12.78 19.13
C ARG A 54 -11.73 -13.16 18.89
N ASP A 55 -12.03 -13.82 17.76
CA ASP A 55 -13.39 -14.26 17.44
C ASP A 55 -13.86 -15.33 18.45
N LEU A 56 -12.98 -16.26 18.83
CA LEU A 56 -13.27 -17.28 19.85
C LEU A 56 -13.54 -16.64 21.22
N GLN A 57 -12.62 -15.81 21.73
CA GLN A 57 -12.78 -15.14 23.03
C GLN A 57 -14.03 -14.26 23.09
N LYS A 58 -14.35 -13.57 21.99
CA LYS A 58 -15.59 -12.80 21.91
C LYS A 58 -16.83 -13.68 21.98
N SER A 59 -16.83 -14.83 21.29
CA SER A 59 -17.95 -15.77 21.35
C SER A 59 -18.11 -16.39 22.75
N GLU A 60 -17.01 -16.69 23.44
CA GLU A 60 -17.00 -17.17 24.83
C GLU A 60 -17.59 -16.11 25.77
N LEU A 61 -17.20 -14.84 25.61
CA LEU A 61 -17.74 -13.71 26.38
C LEU A 61 -19.24 -13.48 26.12
N GLU A 62 -19.69 -13.61 24.88
CA GLU A 62 -21.12 -13.52 24.53
C GLU A 62 -21.93 -14.66 25.14
N ALA A 63 -21.42 -15.89 25.07
CA ALA A 63 -22.05 -17.06 25.70
C ALA A 63 -22.13 -16.90 27.22
N PHE A 64 -21.03 -16.47 27.85
CA PHE A 64 -20.97 -16.17 29.28
C PHE A 64 -21.96 -15.07 29.67
N SER A 65 -22.03 -13.98 28.89
CA SER A 65 -22.98 -12.89 29.13
C SER A 65 -24.44 -13.37 29.04
N ASN A 66 -24.76 -14.27 28.11
CA ASN A 66 -26.09 -14.85 27.98
C ASN A 66 -26.42 -15.78 29.15
N GLN A 67 -25.47 -16.59 29.60
CA GLN A 67 -25.63 -17.43 30.79
C GLN A 67 -25.94 -16.57 32.03
N LEU A 68 -25.19 -15.49 32.21
CA LEU A 68 -25.39 -14.57 33.34
C LEU A 68 -26.78 -13.92 33.32
N LYS A 69 -27.28 -13.53 32.14
CA LYS A 69 -28.63 -12.95 31.97
C LYS A 69 -29.77 -13.95 32.19
N SER A 70 -29.51 -15.24 31.99
CA SER A 70 -30.52 -16.30 32.16
C SER A 70 -30.74 -16.71 33.62
N LEU A 71 -29.82 -16.34 34.51
CA LEU A 71 -29.89 -16.63 35.94
C LEU A 71 -30.57 -15.48 36.67
N ASP A 72 -31.42 -15.82 37.64
CA ASP A 72 -32.08 -14.82 38.49
C ASP A 72 -31.07 -14.12 39.41
N GLU A 73 -31.21 -12.80 39.49
CA GLU A 73 -30.40 -11.94 40.36
C GLU A 73 -30.53 -12.39 41.83
N GLY A 74 -29.40 -12.66 42.48
CA GLY A 74 -29.34 -13.05 43.89
C GLY A 74 -29.19 -14.54 44.18
N THR A 75 -29.19 -15.41 43.15
CA THR A 75 -28.76 -16.81 43.31
C THR A 75 -27.25 -16.92 43.57
N SER A 76 -26.82 -17.97 44.30
CA SER A 76 -25.39 -18.23 44.56
C SER A 76 -24.60 -18.38 43.24
N GLU A 77 -25.18 -19.09 42.27
CA GLU A 77 -24.58 -19.30 40.95
C GLU A 77 -24.39 -17.99 40.18
N HIS A 78 -25.35 -17.05 40.27
CA HIS A 78 -25.22 -15.74 39.66
C HIS A 78 -24.07 -14.92 40.28
N GLN A 79 -23.92 -14.97 41.60
CA GLN A 79 -22.83 -14.29 42.30
C GLN A 79 -21.45 -14.90 41.96
N GLU A 80 -21.37 -16.22 41.82
CA GLU A 80 -20.16 -16.93 41.42
C GLU A 80 -19.73 -16.58 39.99
N LEU A 81 -20.67 -16.50 39.05
CA LEU A 81 -20.36 -16.07 37.68
C LEU A 81 -19.95 -14.60 37.64
N LEU A 82 -20.60 -13.70 38.41
CA LEU A 82 -20.16 -12.30 38.47
C LEU A 82 -18.70 -12.14 38.88
N ALA A 83 -18.19 -13.01 39.77
CA ALA A 83 -16.78 -13.01 40.14
C ALA A 83 -15.83 -13.39 38.97
N GLN A 84 -16.30 -14.22 38.03
CA GLN A 84 -15.54 -14.64 36.86
C GLN A 84 -15.65 -13.67 35.67
N ARG A 85 -16.66 -12.79 35.67
CA ARG A 85 -16.95 -11.85 34.57
C ARG A 85 -15.75 -11.02 34.15
N GLU A 86 -15.00 -10.53 35.13
CA GLU A 86 -13.83 -9.67 34.86
C GLU A 86 -12.76 -10.42 34.06
N GLN A 87 -12.55 -11.71 34.35
CA GLN A 87 -11.57 -12.52 33.61
C GLN A 87 -11.96 -12.71 32.14
N PHE A 88 -13.24 -12.93 31.86
CA PHE A 88 -13.74 -13.05 30.48
C PHE A 88 -13.57 -11.72 29.72
N ILE A 89 -13.87 -10.60 30.36
CA ILE A 89 -13.69 -9.26 29.77
C ILE A 89 -12.21 -9.03 29.48
N GLU A 90 -11.33 -9.26 30.47
CA GLU A 90 -9.90 -9.06 30.33
C GLU A 90 -9.31 -9.94 29.21
N ASN A 91 -9.74 -11.20 29.09
CA ASN A 91 -9.28 -12.09 28.03
C ASN A 91 -9.74 -11.61 26.64
N ALA A 92 -10.98 -11.15 26.52
CA ALA A 92 -11.50 -10.59 25.28
C ALA A 92 -10.73 -9.33 24.88
N GLU A 93 -10.50 -8.40 25.81
CA GLU A 93 -9.72 -7.18 25.57
C GLU A 93 -8.27 -7.47 25.17
N LYS A 94 -7.60 -8.39 25.86
CA LYS A 94 -6.24 -8.85 25.49
C LYS A 94 -6.19 -9.41 24.07
N SER A 95 -7.16 -10.27 23.72
CA SER A 95 -7.24 -10.86 22.39
C SER A 95 -7.53 -9.83 21.29
N GLU A 96 -8.34 -8.81 21.60
CA GLU A 96 -8.62 -7.70 20.69
C GLU A 96 -7.38 -6.85 20.46
N HIS A 97 -6.64 -6.51 21.53
CA HIS A 97 -5.39 -5.77 21.43
C HIS A 97 -4.36 -6.51 20.57
N GLU A 98 -4.13 -7.81 20.84
CA GLU A 98 -3.22 -8.64 20.04
C GLU A 98 -3.63 -8.66 18.56
N TYR A 99 -4.92 -8.79 18.26
CA TYR A 99 -5.41 -8.73 16.88
C TYR A 99 -5.12 -7.38 16.22
N LEU A 100 -5.37 -6.26 16.90
CA LEU A 100 -5.11 -4.93 16.35
C LEU A 100 -3.63 -4.71 16.05
N GLU A 101 -2.73 -5.13 16.94
CA GLU A 101 -1.28 -5.03 16.72
C GLU A 101 -0.82 -5.85 15.50
N ASN A 102 -1.26 -7.09 15.40
CA ASN A 102 -0.93 -7.98 14.29
C ASN A 102 -1.53 -7.50 12.97
N GLU A 103 -2.77 -6.99 12.99
CA GLU A 103 -3.41 -6.41 11.81
C GLU A 103 -2.69 -5.13 11.35
N LEU A 104 -2.22 -4.29 12.27
CA LEU A 104 -1.37 -3.15 11.95
C LEU A 104 -0.04 -3.58 11.33
N PHE A 105 0.61 -4.61 11.86
CA PHE A 105 1.83 -5.16 11.29
C PHE A 105 1.62 -5.70 9.87
N ARG A 106 0.57 -6.48 9.64
CA ARG A 106 0.16 -6.95 8.31
C ARG A 106 -0.05 -5.81 7.33
N ARG A 107 -0.79 -4.76 7.72
CA ARG A 107 -1.03 -3.58 6.88
C ARG A 107 0.26 -2.84 6.53
N ARG A 108 1.19 -2.71 7.48
CA ARG A 108 2.50 -2.08 7.23
C ARG A 108 3.34 -2.90 6.24
N SER A 109 3.37 -4.23 6.41
CA SER A 109 4.07 -5.14 5.50
C SER A 109 3.48 -5.10 4.09
N ASP A 110 2.16 -5.16 3.96
CA ASP A 110 1.48 -5.05 2.67
C ASP A 110 1.71 -3.67 2.00
N SER A 111 1.64 -2.59 2.78
CA SER A 111 1.92 -1.25 2.27
C SER A 111 3.35 -1.12 1.75
N ARG A 112 4.33 -1.70 2.44
CA ARG A 112 5.75 -1.68 2.04
C ARG A 112 5.96 -2.45 0.75
N THR A 113 5.42 -3.67 0.65
CA THR A 113 5.53 -4.48 -0.58
C THR A 113 4.84 -3.80 -1.76
N LYS A 114 3.63 -3.24 -1.55
CA LYS A 114 2.91 -2.48 -2.58
C LYS A 114 3.71 -1.27 -3.08
N ARG A 115 4.34 -0.50 -2.18
CA ARG A 115 5.20 0.63 -2.58
C ARG A 115 6.38 0.18 -3.43
N LEU A 116 7.02 -0.93 -3.08
CA LEU A 116 8.12 -1.50 -3.87
C LEU A 116 7.63 -1.94 -5.25
N THR A 117 6.50 -2.63 -5.34
CA THR A 117 5.90 -3.02 -6.62
C THR A 117 5.55 -1.81 -7.48
N MET A 118 4.97 -0.76 -6.90
CA MET A 118 4.69 0.48 -7.62
C MET A 118 5.96 1.17 -8.10
N ALA A 119 7.01 1.21 -7.26
CA ALA A 119 8.30 1.76 -7.63
C ALA A 119 8.98 0.98 -8.75
N LEU A 120 8.86 -0.36 -8.76
CA LEU A 120 9.38 -1.19 -9.85
C LEU A 120 8.65 -0.89 -11.17
N ASN A 121 7.32 -0.83 -11.14
CA ASN A 121 6.53 -0.49 -12.32
C ASN A 121 6.84 0.91 -12.85
N ASP A 122 7.02 1.89 -11.95
CA ASP A 122 7.45 3.24 -12.32
C ASP A 122 8.84 3.24 -12.97
N CYS A 123 9.79 2.46 -12.43
CA CYS A 123 11.11 2.34 -13.03
C CYS A 123 11.04 1.70 -14.42
N GLN A 124 10.29 0.61 -14.60
CA GLN A 124 10.12 -0.06 -15.89
C GLN A 124 9.51 0.88 -16.95
N ARG A 125 8.40 1.55 -16.61
CA ARG A 125 7.77 2.54 -17.50
C ARG A 125 8.70 3.71 -17.82
N SER A 126 9.48 4.16 -16.84
CA SER A 126 10.44 5.22 -17.03
C SER A 126 11.57 4.79 -17.95
N ILE A 127 12.05 3.55 -17.84
CA ILE A 127 13.09 2.99 -18.72
C ILE A 127 12.57 2.93 -20.15
N GLU A 128 11.43 2.26 -20.36
CA GLU A 128 10.77 2.15 -21.67
C GLU A 128 10.56 3.52 -22.33
N TYR A 129 10.08 4.51 -21.56
CA TYR A 129 9.87 5.85 -22.06
C TYR A 129 11.17 6.52 -22.51
N TRP A 130 12.21 6.47 -21.67
CA TRP A 130 13.46 7.17 -21.96
C TRP A 130 14.32 6.47 -23.02
N GLU A 131 14.24 5.15 -23.13
CA GLU A 131 14.79 4.39 -24.27
C GLU A 131 14.13 4.83 -25.57
N LEU A 132 12.79 4.90 -25.59
CA LEU A 132 12.03 5.37 -26.75
C LEU A 132 12.41 6.80 -27.16
N VAL A 133 12.61 7.69 -26.18
CA VAL A 133 13.05 9.07 -26.43
C VAL A 133 14.45 9.10 -27.05
N LEU A 134 15.37 8.23 -26.61
CA LEU A 134 16.70 8.13 -27.21
C LEU A 134 16.64 7.61 -28.66
N GLU A 135 15.74 6.68 -28.95
CA GLU A 135 15.56 6.10 -30.29
C GLU A 135 14.88 7.06 -31.27
N GLN A 136 13.82 7.74 -30.84
CA GLN A 136 12.96 8.58 -31.68
C GLN A 136 13.39 10.05 -31.72
N GLY A 137 14.28 10.46 -30.82
CA GLY A 137 14.75 11.83 -30.69
C GLY A 137 13.84 12.74 -29.86
N PHE A 138 14.23 14.00 -29.78
CA PHE A 138 13.75 14.95 -28.76
C PHE A 138 12.59 15.85 -29.22
N ASP A 139 12.14 15.73 -30.46
CA ASP A 139 11.22 16.71 -31.08
C ASP A 139 9.87 16.80 -30.36
N HIS A 140 9.34 15.66 -29.92
CA HIS A 140 8.09 15.61 -29.18
C HIS A 140 8.20 16.31 -27.81
N LEU A 141 9.34 16.19 -27.12
CA LEU A 141 9.62 16.89 -25.86
C LEU A 141 9.75 18.40 -26.07
N LEU A 142 10.42 18.82 -27.15
CA LEU A 142 10.52 20.24 -27.52
C LEU A 142 9.15 20.83 -27.85
N SER A 143 8.32 20.07 -28.57
CA SER A 143 6.94 20.45 -28.90
C SER A 143 6.08 20.57 -27.65
N ASP A 144 6.16 19.60 -26.73
CA ASP A 144 5.47 19.64 -25.44
C ASP A 144 5.91 20.83 -24.58
N ALA A 145 7.22 21.11 -24.54
CA ALA A 145 7.78 22.24 -23.81
C ALA A 145 7.29 23.60 -24.36
N ARG A 146 7.27 23.75 -25.69
CA ARG A 146 6.71 24.95 -26.35
C ARG A 146 5.23 25.11 -26.05
N ARG A 147 4.44 24.04 -26.17
CA ARG A 147 3.00 24.05 -25.85
C ARG A 147 2.75 24.57 -24.44
N VAL A 148 3.47 24.05 -23.45
CA VAL A 148 3.31 24.49 -22.04
C VAL A 148 3.76 25.94 -21.86
N LYS A 149 4.88 26.35 -22.49
CA LYS A 149 5.37 27.73 -22.45
C LYS A 149 4.38 28.73 -23.04
N GLU A 150 3.63 28.33 -24.05
CA GLU A 150 2.58 29.14 -24.71
C GLU A 150 1.24 29.13 -23.95
N GLY A 151 1.18 28.50 -22.77
CA GLY A 151 -0.03 28.43 -21.94
C GLY A 151 -0.95 27.24 -22.26
N GLY A 152 -0.51 26.33 -23.13
CA GLY A 152 -1.22 25.08 -23.42
C GLY A 152 -1.12 24.05 -22.28
N ALA A 153 -2.00 23.05 -22.32
CA ALA A 153 -2.06 22.01 -21.29
C ALA A 153 -0.81 21.12 -21.28
N SER A 154 -0.40 20.65 -20.08
CA SER A 154 0.68 19.67 -19.94
C SER A 154 0.28 18.29 -20.48
N SER A 155 1.26 17.47 -20.87
CA SER A 155 1.01 16.10 -21.37
C SER A 155 0.26 15.26 -20.33
N TYR A 156 0.52 15.49 -19.04
CA TYR A 156 -0.24 14.89 -17.94
C TYR A 156 -1.72 15.32 -17.92
N ALA A 157 -2.00 16.61 -18.08
CA ALA A 157 -3.38 17.12 -18.10
C ALA A 157 -4.15 16.57 -19.31
N LEU A 158 -3.51 16.49 -20.48
CA LEU A 158 -4.08 15.89 -21.69
C LEU A 158 -4.38 14.39 -21.49
N ALA A 159 -3.43 13.64 -20.92
CA ALA A 159 -3.62 12.21 -20.64
C ALA A 159 -4.75 11.96 -19.64
N ARG A 160 -4.85 12.78 -18.58
CA ARG A 160 -5.97 12.76 -17.63
C ARG A 160 -7.31 13.00 -18.33
N LYS A 161 -7.41 14.04 -19.16
CA LYS A 161 -8.63 14.38 -19.91
C LYS A 161 -9.03 13.28 -20.90
N LYS A 162 -8.05 12.64 -21.53
CA LYS A 162 -8.30 11.49 -22.43
C LYS A 162 -8.85 10.29 -21.67
N LYS A 163 -8.31 10.01 -20.46
CA LYS A 163 -8.81 8.92 -19.60
C LYS A 163 -10.24 9.17 -19.11
N THR A 164 -10.58 10.40 -18.73
CA THR A 164 -11.95 10.76 -18.31
C THR A 164 -12.94 10.64 -19.46
N ASN A 165 -12.55 11.07 -20.67
CA ASN A 165 -13.43 11.01 -21.84
C ASN A 165 -13.55 9.60 -22.43
N GLY A 166 -12.50 8.79 -22.37
CA GLY A 166 -12.52 7.39 -22.83
C GLY A 166 -13.32 6.46 -21.91
N GLY A 167 -13.41 6.76 -20.61
CA GLY A 167 -14.32 6.05 -19.69
C GLY A 167 -15.80 6.32 -19.98
N ALA A 168 -16.14 7.53 -20.41
CA ALA A 168 -17.51 7.92 -20.75
C ALA A 168 -18.03 7.30 -22.07
N GLN A 169 -17.14 6.87 -22.98
CA GLN A 169 -17.52 6.24 -24.26
C GLN A 169 -17.76 4.73 -24.16
N HIS A 170 -17.45 4.10 -23.03
CA HIS A 170 -17.60 2.65 -22.84
C HIS A 170 -18.83 2.26 -21.99
N GLU A 171 -19.60 3.26 -21.52
CA GLU A 171 -20.82 3.11 -20.70
C GLU A 171 -22.07 3.65 -21.43
N SER A 172 -22.08 3.74 -22.76
CA SER A 172 -23.24 4.16 -23.56
C SER A 172 -23.52 3.19 -24.70
#